data_AF-A0A6J4WZ93-F1
#
_entry.id   AF-A0A6J4WZ93-F1
#
_cell.length_a   1.000
_cell.length_b   1.000
_cell.length_c   1.000
_cell.angle_alpha   90.00
_cell.angle_beta   90.00
_cell.angle_gamma   90.00
#
_symmetry.space_group_name_H-M   'P 1'
#
loop_
_entity.id
_entity.type
_entity.pdbx_description
1 polymer ?
#
loop_
_entity_poly.entity_id
_entity_poly.type
_entity_poly.pdbx_seq_one_letter_code
_entity_poly.pdbx_strand_id
1 'polypeptide(L)'
;MGKKVTPPPIVRQKLYEQPSVFIPKNLLREARRQKSIPAGKVPSVCVLDPDGDIVENLLDSNEAQLNPYWACYHTNMYDFKLKRVKS
;
A
#
# COMPACT_ATOMS: atom_id res chain seq x y z
N MET A 1 39.81 -24.85 -18.09
CA MET A 1 39.67 -23.38 -18.04
C MET A 1 38.21 -23.02 -18.31
N GLY A 2 37.40 -22.74 -17.28
CA GLY A 2 35.96 -22.48 -17.46
C GLY A 2 35.69 -21.07 -17.98
N LYS A 3 34.87 -20.92 -19.03
CA LYS A 3 34.47 -19.61 -19.58
C LYS A 3 33.70 -18.84 -18.51
N LYS A 4 34.16 -17.63 -18.15
CA LYS A 4 33.38 -16.70 -17.33
C LYS A 4 32.20 -16.19 -18.16
N VAL A 5 30.98 -16.54 -17.76
CA VAL A 5 29.76 -16.00 -18.38
C VAL A 5 29.58 -14.57 -17.89
N THR A 6 29.67 -13.60 -18.80
CA THR A 6 29.39 -12.20 -18.49
C THR A 6 27.88 -11.98 -18.41
N PRO A 7 27.37 -11.34 -17.35
CA PRO A 7 25.94 -11.08 -17.24
C PRO A 7 25.44 -10.16 -18.36
N PRO A 8 24.18 -10.31 -18.82
CA PRO A 8 23.60 -9.40 -19.80
C PRO A 8 23.59 -7.96 -19.26
N PRO A 9 23.74 -6.93 -20.12
CA PRO A 9 23.88 -5.53 -19.70
C PRO A 9 22.83 -5.07 -18.67
N ILE A 10 21.57 -5.50 -18.83
CA ILE A 10 20.44 -5.12 -17.96
C ILE A 10 20.60 -5.55 -16.49
N VAL A 11 21.45 -6.54 -16.18
CA VAL A 11 21.69 -6.98 -14.80
C VAL A 11 23.03 -6.53 -14.23
N ARG A 12 23.92 -5.91 -15.04
CA ARG A 12 25.29 -5.57 -14.62
C ARG A 12 25.36 -4.54 -13.48
N GLN A 13 24.35 -3.70 -13.36
CA GLN A 13 24.28 -2.64 -12.33
C GLN A 13 23.15 -2.88 -11.32
N LYS A 14 22.65 -4.10 -11.22
CA LYS A 14 21.69 -4.45 -10.16
C LYS A 14 22.46 -4.75 -8.88
N LEU A 15 22.65 -3.71 -8.08
CA LEU A 15 23.31 -3.79 -6.78
C LEU A 15 22.27 -4.18 -5.72
N TYR A 16 21.90 -5.47 -5.70
CA TYR A 16 20.81 -5.99 -4.86
C TYR A 16 21.02 -5.76 -3.36
N GLU A 17 22.27 -5.66 -2.91
CA GLU A 17 22.62 -5.41 -1.51
C GLU A 17 22.61 -3.91 -1.16
N GLN A 18 22.52 -3.01 -2.13
CA GLN A 18 22.41 -1.58 -1.84
C GLN A 18 21.04 -1.26 -1.25
N PRO A 19 20.99 -0.40 -0.23
CA PRO A 19 19.72 0.10 0.29
C PRO A 19 18.89 0.74 -0.82
N SER A 20 17.59 0.44 -0.84
CA SER A 20 16.67 1.07 -1.79
C SER A 20 16.61 2.58 -1.54
N VAL A 21 16.84 3.36 -2.60
CA VAL A 21 16.55 4.81 -2.60
C VAL A 21 15.04 5.07 -2.51
N PHE A 22 14.23 4.12 -2.99
CA PHE A 22 12.77 4.14 -2.90
C PHE A 22 12.32 3.55 -1.56
N ILE A 23 12.22 4.42 -0.56
CA ILE A 23 11.73 4.06 0.78
C ILE A 23 10.21 4.35 0.84
N PRO A 24 9.35 3.38 1.22
CA PRO A 24 7.90 3.58 1.31
C PRO A 24 7.48 4.81 2.13
N LYS A 25 8.20 5.08 3.23
CA LYS A 25 7.97 6.27 4.08
C LYS A 25 8.12 7.59 3.30
N ASN A 26 9.11 7.69 2.42
CA ASN A 26 9.31 8.90 1.61
C ASN A 26 8.19 9.06 0.58
N LEU A 27 7.78 7.95 -0.06
CA LEU A 27 6.65 7.94 -1.01
C LEU A 27 5.35 8.42 -0.33
N LEU A 28 5.01 7.88 0.85
CA LEU A 28 3.81 8.29 1.58
C LEU A 28 3.86 9.75 2.03
N ARG A 29 5.04 10.25 2.43
CA ARG A 29 5.23 11.67 2.77
C ARG A 29 4.92 12.58 1.58
N GLU A 30 5.50 12.26 0.41
CA GLU A 30 5.25 13.05 -0.81
C GLU A 30 3.80 12.93 -1.29
N ALA A 31 3.18 11.76 -1.15
CA ALA A 31 1.77 11.56 -1.47
C ALA A 31 0.87 12.48 -0.64
N ARG A 32 1.12 12.55 0.68
CA ARG A 32 0.39 13.48 1.57
C ARG A 32 0.54 14.92 1.12
N ARG A 33 1.78 15.34 0.85
CA ARG A 33 2.09 16.70 0.45
C ARG A 33 1.43 17.08 -0.88
N GLN A 34 1.47 16.20 -1.87
CA GLN A 34 0.92 16.46 -3.21
C GLN A 34 -0.62 16.44 -3.24
N LYS A 35 -1.23 15.55 -2.46
CA LYS A 35 -2.69 15.37 -2.41
C LYS A 35 -3.38 16.14 -1.27
N SER A 36 -2.64 16.98 -0.54
CA SER A 36 -3.13 17.71 0.64
C SER A 36 -3.80 16.81 1.68
N ILE A 37 -3.28 15.60 1.89
CA ILE A 37 -3.84 14.63 2.83
C ILE A 37 -3.26 14.91 4.23
N PRO A 38 -4.12 15.16 5.24
CA PRO A 38 -3.65 15.42 6.59
C PRO A 38 -2.93 14.21 7.19
N ALA A 39 -2.05 14.47 8.16
CA ALA A 39 -1.52 13.40 9.01
C ALA A 39 -2.65 12.89 9.92
N GLY A 40 -2.68 11.57 10.14
CA GLY A 40 -3.66 10.96 11.02
C GLY A 40 -3.40 9.47 11.18
N LYS A 41 -4.33 8.78 11.85
CA LYS A 41 -4.17 7.37 12.19
C LYS A 41 -4.68 6.49 11.07
N VAL A 42 -3.85 5.52 10.69
CA VAL A 42 -4.25 4.35 9.91
C VAL A 42 -4.35 3.16 10.87
N PRO A 43 -5.45 2.39 10.84
CA PRO A 43 -5.59 1.16 11.60
C PRO A 43 -4.39 0.21 11.49
N SER A 44 -4.09 -0.50 12.57
CA SER A 44 -2.97 -1.46 12.61
C SER A 44 -3.24 -2.72 11.77
N VAL A 45 -4.51 -3.00 11.46
CA VAL A 45 -4.94 -4.12 10.62
C VAL A 45 -5.73 -3.53 9.46
N CYS A 46 -5.34 -3.88 8.23
CA CYS A 46 -6.01 -3.51 7.00
C CYS A 46 -6.21 -4.78 6.17
N VAL A 47 -7.38 -4.92 5.55
CA VAL A 47 -7.65 -5.96 4.56
C VAL A 47 -7.50 -5.33 3.18
N LEU A 48 -6.72 -5.97 2.31
CA LEU A 48 -6.68 -5.60 0.90
C LEU A 48 -7.79 -6.38 0.19
N ASP A 49 -8.68 -5.63 -0.45
CA ASP A 49 -9.79 -6.15 -1.24
C ASP A 49 -9.51 -5.82 -2.72
N PRO A 50 -8.93 -6.75 -3.50
CA PRO A 50 -8.58 -6.51 -4.90
C PRO A 50 -9.79 -6.47 -5.84
N ASP A 51 -10.84 -7.22 -5.50
CA ASP A 51 -12.06 -7.34 -6.31
C ASP A 51 -13.04 -6.21 -5.99
N GLY A 52 -13.02 -5.70 -4.75
CA GLY A 52 -13.83 -4.57 -4.31
C GLY A 52 -15.19 -4.98 -3.74
N ASP A 53 -15.54 -6.26 -3.75
CA ASP A 53 -16.86 -6.77 -3.36
C ASP A 53 -17.17 -6.58 -1.87
N ILE A 54 -16.15 -6.69 -1.01
CA ILE A 54 -16.28 -6.42 0.43
C ILE A 54 -16.55 -4.93 0.65
N VAL A 55 -15.77 -4.05 0.01
CA VAL A 55 -15.94 -2.60 0.14
C VAL A 55 -17.29 -2.16 -0.40
N GLU A 56 -17.70 -2.66 -1.57
CA GLU A 56 -19.01 -2.38 -2.17
C GLU A 56 -20.14 -2.78 -1.21
N ASN A 57 -20.11 -4.00 -0.67
CA ASN A 57 -21.14 -4.47 0.26
C ASN A 57 -21.22 -3.62 1.54
N LEU A 58 -20.08 -3.21 2.10
CA LEU A 58 -20.03 -2.36 3.29
C LEU A 58 -20.51 -0.93 3.03
N LEU A 59 -20.27 -0.40 1.83
CA LEU A 59 -20.78 0.92 1.44
C LEU A 59 -22.29 0.88 1.21
N ASP A 60 -22.80 -0.15 0.52
CA ASP A 60 -24.24 -0.34 0.27
C ASP A 60 -25.03 -0.52 1.57
N SER A 61 -24.42 -1.14 2.58
CA SER A 61 -24.99 -1.29 3.93
C SER A 61 -24.73 -0.11 4.87
N ASN A 62 -24.04 0.94 4.40
CA ASN A 62 -23.65 2.12 5.18
C ASN A 62 -22.84 1.78 6.44
N GLU A 63 -22.01 0.74 6.36
CA GLU A 63 -21.14 0.23 7.45
C GLU A 63 -19.67 0.64 7.30
N ALA A 64 -19.33 1.33 6.20
CA ALA A 64 -17.98 1.81 5.91
C ALA A 64 -17.95 3.33 5.66
N GLN A 65 -16.84 3.96 6.05
CA GLN A 65 -16.57 5.39 5.80
C GLN A 65 -15.18 5.57 5.18
N LEU A 66 -15.03 6.50 4.26
CA LEU A 66 -13.74 6.80 3.64
C LEU A 66 -12.74 7.31 4.71
N ASN A 67 -11.56 6.71 4.79
CA ASN A 67 -10.51 7.13 5.71
C ASN A 67 -9.78 8.37 5.14
N PRO A 68 -9.84 9.54 5.81
CA PRO A 68 -9.27 10.78 5.29
C PRO A 68 -7.73 10.87 5.42
N TYR A 69 -7.09 9.88 6.04
CA TYR A 69 -5.66 9.88 6.35
C TYR A 69 -4.86 8.88 5.50
N TRP A 70 -5.52 8.17 4.58
CA TRP A 70 -4.86 7.20 3.72
C TRP A 70 -4.13 7.86 2.55
N ALA A 71 -2.80 7.85 2.61
CA ALA A 71 -1.93 8.55 1.66
C ALA A 71 -1.49 7.70 0.47
N CYS A 72 -2.19 6.62 0.14
CA CYS A 72 -1.79 5.80 -1.00
C CYS A 72 -2.08 6.51 -2.33
N TYR A 73 -1.33 6.13 -3.36
CA TYR A 73 -1.54 6.65 -4.70
C TYR A 73 -2.68 5.96 -5.44
N HIS A 74 -2.82 4.63 -5.29
CA HIS A 74 -3.65 3.78 -6.14
C HIS A 74 -4.79 3.05 -5.42
N THR A 75 -4.90 3.23 -4.10
CA THR A 75 -5.97 2.59 -3.33
C THR A 75 -6.67 3.63 -2.47
N ASN A 76 -7.98 3.42 -2.30
CA ASN A 76 -8.75 4.05 -1.24
C ASN A 76 -8.73 3.14 -0.01
N MET A 77 -9.02 3.71 1.15
CA MET A 77 -9.18 2.95 2.38
C MET A 77 -10.48 3.37 3.03
N TYR A 78 -11.25 2.37 3.47
CA TYR A 78 -12.47 2.58 4.21
C TYR A 78 -12.33 1.98 5.61
N ASP A 79 -12.76 2.74 6.61
CA ASP A 79 -12.86 2.26 7.98
C ASP A 79 -14.24 1.62 8.19
N PHE A 80 -14.27 0.43 8.78
CA PHE A 80 -15.49 -0.26 9.19
C PHE A 80 -15.30 -0.90 10.58
N LYS A 81 -16.41 -1.27 11.23
CA LYS A 81 -16.36 -1.96 12.53
C LYS A 81 -16.60 -3.45 12.33
N LEU A 82 -15.59 -4.26 12.66
CA LEU A 82 -15.74 -5.70 12.63
C LEU A 82 -16.70 -6.17 13.73
N LYS A 83 -17.84 -6.75 13.33
CA LYS A 83 -18.77 -7.43 14.25
C LYS A 83 -18.19 -8.81 14.57
N ARG A 84 -17.94 -9.07 15.86
CA ARG A 84 -17.44 -10.37 16.30
C ARG A 84 -18.55 -11.39 16.20
N VAL A 85 -18.41 -12.40 15.35
CA VAL A 85 -19.31 -13.56 15.34
C VAL A 85 -18.97 -14.38 16.58
N LYS A 86 -19.97 -14.68 17.42
CA LYS A 86 -19.80 -15.61 18.54
C LYS A 86 -19.76 -17.02 17.95
N SER A 87 -18.71 -17.78 18.27
CA SER A 87 -18.65 -19.23 18.06
C SER A 87 -19.68 -19.95 18.92
#